data_AF-A0A6N2UIZ1-F1
#
_entry.id   AF-A0A6N2UIZ1-F1
#
_cell.length_a   1.000
_cell.length_b   1.000
_cell.length_c   1.000
_cell.angle_alpha   90.00
_cell.angle_beta   90.00
_cell.angle_gamma   90.00
#
_symmetry.space_group_name_H-M   'P 1'
#
loop_
_entity.id
_entity.type
_entity.pdbx_description
1 polymer ?
#
loop_
_entity_poly.entity_id
_entity_poly.type
_entity_poly.pdbx_seq_one_letter_code
_entity_poly.pdbx_strand_id
1 'polypeptide(L)'
;MGKALIIGCGGVASVAIHKCCQNSEVFEEICIASRTVSKCDALKEKLQGTTKTKITTAQVNADNVDELIALINEVKPDVVLNLALPYQDLTIMDACLATKTHYIDTANYEPEDTAKFEYSWQWAYREKFEEAGITALLGSGFDPGVTGVFSAYALKHEFDEINYIDILDCNGGDHGYPFATNFNPEINIREVSAKGSYWEDGHWVETEPMEIKREYNFEGVGEKDMYLLHHEEIESLALNIPGIKRIRFFMTFGQSYLTHLKCLENVGMTSIEPIMYEGKEIIPLQFLKAVLPDPASLGPRTKGKTNIGCIFQGKKDGKDKTYYLYNICDHEECYKEVGSQAVAYTTGVPAMIGAMMVMTGKWNKPGVHNIEEFDPDPFMDALNKWGLPWKETHTPLLVD
;
A
#
# COMPACT_ATOMS: atom_id res chain seq x y z
N MET A 1 -9.96 16.35 19.72
CA MET A 1 -10.81 16.32 18.52
C MET A 1 -9.90 15.98 17.37
N GLY A 2 -10.13 14.87 16.68
CA GLY A 2 -9.20 14.38 15.67
C GLY A 2 -9.45 15.01 14.29
N LYS A 3 -8.41 15.60 13.70
CA LYS A 3 -8.44 16.23 12.39
C LYS A 3 -7.36 15.66 11.47
N ALA A 4 -7.73 15.21 10.27
CA ALA A 4 -6.80 14.70 9.28
C ALA A 4 -6.77 15.56 8.01
N LEU A 5 -5.58 15.78 7.45
CA LEU A 5 -5.39 16.26 6.08
C LEU A 5 -5.03 15.06 5.21
N ILE A 6 -5.86 14.76 4.21
CA ILE A 6 -5.66 13.63 3.31
C ILE A 6 -5.22 14.20 1.97
N ILE A 7 -3.98 13.88 1.57
CA ILE A 7 -3.41 14.33 0.30
C ILE A 7 -3.55 13.21 -0.71
N GLY A 8 -4.26 13.46 -1.80
CA GLY A 8 -4.63 12.45 -2.80
C GLY A 8 -6.14 12.21 -2.84
N CYS A 9 -6.65 11.88 -4.03
CA CYS A 9 -8.07 11.60 -4.26
C CYS A 9 -8.26 10.51 -5.33
N GLY A 10 -7.37 9.51 -5.34
CA GLY A 10 -7.43 8.31 -6.18
C GLY A 10 -8.27 7.19 -5.55
N GLY A 11 -8.14 5.97 -6.08
CA GLY A 11 -8.89 4.79 -5.61
C GLY A 11 -8.65 4.47 -4.13
N VAL A 12 -7.38 4.42 -3.69
CA VAL A 12 -6.99 4.17 -2.29
C VAL A 12 -7.49 5.28 -1.38
N ALA A 13 -7.25 6.55 -1.75
CA ALA A 13 -7.72 7.71 -1.00
C ALA A 13 -9.25 7.71 -0.82
N SER A 14 -10.01 7.36 -1.86
CA SER A 14 -11.46 7.25 -1.78
C SER A 14 -11.89 6.26 -0.70
N VAL A 15 -11.29 5.07 -0.65
CA VAL A 15 -11.57 4.07 0.40
C VAL A 15 -11.22 4.62 1.78
N ALA A 16 -10.01 5.16 1.95
CA ALA A 16 -9.56 5.69 3.24
C ALA A 16 -10.49 6.79 3.74
N ILE A 17 -10.90 7.72 2.87
CA ILE A 17 -11.85 8.80 3.19
C ILE A 17 -13.23 8.25 3.57
N HIS A 18 -13.75 7.26 2.83
CA HIS A 18 -14.99 6.57 3.17
C HIS A 18 -14.90 5.96 4.59
N LYS A 19 -13.78 5.31 4.91
CA LYS A 19 -13.53 4.69 6.22
C LYS A 19 -13.33 5.70 7.35
N CYS A 20 -12.63 6.81 7.09
CA CYS A 20 -12.55 7.94 8.04
C CYS A 20 -13.95 8.46 8.38
N CYS A 21 -14.81 8.63 7.37
CA CYS A 21 -16.19 9.07 7.55
C CYS A 21 -17.04 8.05 8.34
N GLN A 22 -16.82 6.74 8.16
CA GLN A 22 -17.45 5.71 8.98
C GLN A 22 -16.96 5.75 10.44
N ASN A 23 -15.70 6.10 10.65
CA ASN A 23 -15.05 6.25 11.96
C ASN A 23 -15.10 7.69 12.49
N SER A 24 -16.27 8.33 12.37
CA SER A 24 -16.45 9.76 12.72
C SER A 24 -16.21 10.12 14.19
N GLU A 25 -16.07 9.14 15.09
CA GLU A 25 -15.69 9.37 16.49
C GLU A 25 -14.20 9.68 16.65
N VAL A 26 -13.36 9.19 15.74
CA VAL A 26 -11.92 9.52 15.69
C VAL A 26 -11.67 10.66 14.72
N PHE A 27 -12.28 10.60 13.53
CA PHE A 27 -12.12 11.59 12.47
C PHE A 27 -13.28 12.58 12.49
N GLU A 28 -13.21 13.55 13.38
CA GLU A 28 -14.25 14.59 13.51
C GLU A 28 -14.22 15.56 12.33
N GLU A 29 -13.03 15.89 11.83
CA GLU A 29 -12.81 16.76 10.67
C GLU A 29 -11.80 16.14 9.70
N ILE A 30 -12.08 16.19 8.41
CA ILE A 30 -11.11 15.86 7.36
C ILE A 30 -11.04 16.97 6.32
N CYS A 31 -9.84 17.23 5.81
CA CYS A 31 -9.61 18.02 4.61
C CYS A 31 -9.10 17.10 3.51
N ILE A 32 -9.80 17.04 2.37
CA ILE A 32 -9.39 16.27 1.19
C ILE A 32 -8.70 17.23 0.23
N ALA A 33 -7.40 17.04 0.01
CA ALA A 33 -6.59 17.89 -0.85
C ALA A 33 -5.99 17.09 -2.00
N SER A 34 -6.05 17.63 -3.22
CA SER A 34 -5.33 17.04 -4.36
C SER A 34 -5.06 18.08 -5.44
N ARG A 35 -4.26 17.68 -6.45
CA ARG A 35 -4.02 18.48 -7.65
C ARG A 35 -5.31 18.84 -8.40
N THR A 36 -6.34 17.98 -8.35
CA THR A 36 -7.61 18.17 -9.06
C THR A 36 -8.76 18.29 -8.06
N VAL A 37 -9.01 19.51 -7.58
CA VAL A 37 -10.01 19.78 -6.52
C VAL A 37 -11.41 19.27 -6.85
N SER A 38 -11.81 19.24 -8.13
CA SER A 38 -13.13 18.73 -8.53
C SER A 38 -13.34 17.26 -8.16
N LYS A 39 -12.28 16.44 -8.09
CA LYS A 39 -12.38 15.06 -7.58
C LYS A 39 -12.66 15.03 -6.08
N CYS A 40 -12.05 15.95 -5.33
CA CYS A 40 -12.24 16.10 -3.89
C CYS A 40 -13.68 16.56 -3.58
N ASP A 41 -14.16 17.56 -4.33
CA ASP A 41 -15.51 18.10 -4.20
C ASP A 41 -16.57 17.05 -4.50
N ALA A 42 -16.38 16.25 -5.56
CA ALA A 42 -17.29 15.17 -5.91
C ALA A 42 -17.39 14.10 -4.80
N LEU A 43 -16.26 13.75 -4.18
CA LEU A 43 -16.24 12.79 -3.07
C LEU A 43 -16.88 13.37 -1.80
N LYS A 44 -16.60 14.65 -1.49
CA LYS A 44 -17.27 15.38 -0.41
C LYS A 44 -18.78 15.40 -0.62
N GLU A 45 -19.27 15.73 -1.81
CA GLU A 45 -20.70 15.79 -2.11
C GLU A 45 -21.39 14.44 -1.85
N LYS A 46 -20.73 13.34 -2.25
CA LYS A 46 -21.20 11.97 -2.02
C LYS A 46 -21.28 11.60 -0.52
N LEU A 47 -20.39 12.13 0.33
CA LEU A 47 -20.21 11.69 1.71
C LEU A 47 -20.77 12.63 2.78
N GLN A 48 -20.81 13.94 2.56
CA GLN A 48 -21.14 14.92 3.61
C GLN A 48 -22.54 14.73 4.23
N GLY A 49 -23.45 14.03 3.55
CA GLY A 49 -24.78 13.69 4.06
C GLY A 49 -24.87 12.33 4.77
N THR A 50 -23.80 11.53 4.76
CA THR A 50 -23.78 10.15 5.29
C THR A 50 -22.93 9.99 6.55
N THR A 51 -22.25 11.06 6.99
CA THR A 51 -21.36 11.05 8.16
C THR A 51 -21.54 12.29 9.05
N LYS A 52 -21.07 12.19 10.29
CA LYS A 52 -20.88 13.33 11.22
C LYS A 52 -19.56 14.06 10.99
N THR A 53 -18.60 13.44 10.31
CA THR A 53 -17.30 14.04 9.98
C THR A 53 -17.51 15.30 9.14
N LYS A 54 -16.89 16.41 9.52
CA LYS A 54 -16.90 17.63 8.70
C LYS A 54 -15.87 17.48 7.59
N ILE A 55 -16.32 17.61 6.33
CA ILE A 55 -15.47 17.44 5.16
C ILE A 55 -15.22 18.80 4.51
N THR A 56 -13.95 19.19 4.41
CA THR A 56 -13.49 20.30 3.57
C THR A 56 -12.65 19.78 2.41
N THR A 57 -12.47 20.61 1.40
CA THR A 57 -11.71 20.29 0.20
C THR A 57 -10.73 21.41 -0.10
N ALA A 58 -9.58 21.08 -0.66
CA ALA A 58 -8.56 22.04 -1.06
C ALA A 58 -7.86 21.59 -2.34
N GLN A 59 -7.34 22.56 -3.09
CA GLN A 59 -6.36 22.28 -4.13
C GLN A 59 -4.96 22.41 -3.55
N VAL A 60 -4.06 21.49 -3.90
CA VAL A 60 -2.65 21.60 -3.55
C VAL A 60 -1.79 20.94 -4.62
N ASN A 61 -0.67 21.56 -4.96
CA ASN A 61 0.41 20.88 -5.64
C ASN A 61 1.32 20.21 -4.60
N ALA A 62 1.24 18.88 -4.47
CA ALA A 62 2.04 18.15 -3.50
C ALA A 62 3.54 18.06 -3.86
N ASP A 63 3.94 18.50 -5.05
CA ASP A 63 5.35 18.70 -5.41
C ASP A 63 5.91 20.04 -4.88
N ASN A 64 5.06 20.89 -4.29
CA ASN A 64 5.43 22.20 -3.77
C ASN A 64 5.33 22.26 -2.23
N VAL A 65 6.49 22.20 -1.57
CA VAL A 65 6.61 22.21 -0.10
C VAL A 65 5.96 23.46 0.52
N ASP A 66 6.10 24.64 -0.09
CA ASP A 66 5.54 25.88 0.47
C ASP A 66 4.01 25.90 0.42
N GLU A 67 3.41 25.37 -0.65
CA GLU A 67 1.95 25.20 -0.74
C GLU A 67 1.43 24.21 0.30
N LEU A 68 2.16 23.11 0.51
CA LEU A 68 1.83 22.12 1.54
C LEU A 68 1.91 22.73 2.95
N ILE A 69 2.97 23.47 3.26
CA ILE A 69 3.12 24.17 4.55
C ILE A 69 2.00 25.17 4.76
N ALA A 70 1.64 25.95 3.73
CA ALA A 70 0.54 26.91 3.83
C ALA A 70 -0.79 26.20 4.13
N LEU A 71 -1.09 25.11 3.42
CA LEU A 71 -2.31 24.32 3.64
C LEU A 71 -2.36 23.67 5.02
N ILE A 72 -1.26 23.08 5.49
CA ILE A 72 -1.20 22.47 6.82
C ILE A 72 -1.42 23.52 7.91
N ASN A 73 -0.85 24.73 7.77
CA ASN A 73 -1.06 25.83 8.72
C ASN A 73 -2.49 26.38 8.71
N GLU A 74 -3.16 26.37 7.56
CA GLU A 74 -4.57 26.75 7.43
C GLU A 74 -5.48 25.71 8.09
N VAL A 75 -5.29 24.43 7.74
CA VAL A 75 -6.14 23.32 8.16
C VAL A 75 -5.89 22.96 9.63
N LYS A 76 -4.64 23.02 10.08
CA LYS A 76 -4.15 22.56 11.40
C LYS A 76 -4.57 21.12 11.73
N PRO A 77 -4.23 20.15 10.87
CA PRO A 77 -4.53 18.74 11.13
C PRO A 77 -3.61 18.19 12.23
N ASP A 78 -4.07 17.12 12.90
CA ASP A 78 -3.21 16.31 13.79
C ASP A 78 -2.28 15.41 12.96
N VAL A 79 -2.75 14.95 11.79
CA VAL A 79 -2.00 14.06 10.89
C VAL A 79 -2.20 14.43 9.43
N VAL A 80 -1.13 14.30 8.64
CA VAL A 80 -1.19 14.27 7.18
C VAL A 80 -1.11 12.81 6.72
N LEU A 81 -2.16 12.36 6.03
CA LEU A 81 -2.24 11.05 5.41
C LEU A 81 -1.96 11.20 3.90
N ASN A 82 -0.78 10.79 3.48
CA ASN A 82 -0.31 10.81 2.11
C ASN A 82 -0.84 9.58 1.35
N LEU A 83 -1.80 9.81 0.46
CA LEU A 83 -2.36 8.84 -0.48
C LEU A 83 -2.27 9.38 -1.92
N ALA A 84 -1.22 10.16 -2.18
CA ALA A 84 -0.82 10.64 -3.50
C ALA A 84 0.04 9.58 -4.21
N LEU A 85 1.05 10.01 -4.98
CA LEU A 85 2.05 9.10 -5.54
C LEU A 85 3.29 9.09 -4.63
N PRO A 86 4.09 8.01 -4.64
CA PRO A 86 5.32 7.92 -3.84
C PRO A 86 6.32 9.04 -4.15
N TYR A 87 6.22 9.67 -5.33
CA TYR A 87 7.07 10.78 -5.74
C TYR A 87 6.94 12.00 -4.81
N GLN A 88 5.82 12.13 -4.11
CA GLN A 88 5.54 13.24 -3.19
C GLN A 88 5.91 12.96 -1.73
N ASP A 89 6.47 11.79 -1.41
CA ASP A 89 6.70 11.41 -0.01
C ASP A 89 7.62 12.42 0.69
N LEU A 90 8.77 12.73 0.08
CA LEU A 90 9.75 13.63 0.70
C LEU A 90 9.24 15.06 0.82
N THR A 91 8.53 15.58 -0.20
CA THR A 91 7.97 16.94 -0.15
C THR A 91 6.90 17.08 0.92
N ILE A 92 6.07 16.05 1.13
CA ILE A 92 5.06 16.03 2.18
C ILE A 92 5.73 15.83 3.56
N MET A 93 6.74 14.96 3.67
CA MET A 93 7.50 14.79 4.91
C MET A 93 8.19 16.09 5.35
N ASP A 94 8.78 16.84 4.41
CA ASP A 94 9.38 18.16 4.66
C ASP A 94 8.34 19.15 5.21
N ALA A 95 7.16 19.21 4.61
CA ALA A 95 6.08 20.08 5.06
C ALA A 95 5.55 19.67 6.46
N CYS A 96 5.44 18.37 6.72
CA CYS A 96 5.06 17.83 8.04
C CYS A 96 6.09 18.19 9.11
N LEU A 97 7.39 18.06 8.80
CA LEU A 97 8.47 18.43 9.71
C LEU A 97 8.46 19.94 10.01
N ALA A 98 8.30 20.78 8.98
CA ALA A 98 8.26 22.23 9.12
C ALA A 98 7.08 22.71 9.99
N THR A 99 5.96 22.00 9.95
CA THR A 99 4.72 22.35 10.67
C THR A 99 4.53 21.56 11.96
N LYS A 100 5.42 20.61 12.26
CA LYS A 100 5.31 19.67 13.39
C LYS A 100 3.99 18.90 13.38
N THR A 101 3.67 18.31 12.24
CA THR A 101 2.48 17.49 12.04
C THR A 101 2.89 16.03 11.81
N HIS A 102 2.11 15.07 12.33
CA HIS A 102 2.37 13.65 12.09
C HIS A 102 2.20 13.29 10.59
N TYR A 103 2.95 12.30 10.12
CA TYR A 103 2.96 11.85 8.72
C TYR A 103 2.66 10.37 8.61
N ILE A 104 1.89 9.98 7.59
CA ILE A 104 1.59 8.59 7.26
C ILE A 104 1.52 8.45 5.75
N ASP A 105 2.11 7.38 5.20
CA ASP A 105 1.99 6.99 3.79
C ASP A 105 1.59 5.51 3.65
N THR A 106 1.52 5.03 2.41
CA THR A 106 1.23 3.62 2.08
C THR A 106 2.28 2.96 1.18
N ALA A 107 3.22 3.73 0.65
CA ALA A 107 4.28 3.30 -0.24
C ALA A 107 5.50 4.18 0.05
N ASN A 108 6.69 3.65 -0.16
CA ASN A 108 7.93 4.35 0.06
C ASN A 108 8.36 5.21 -1.13
N TYR A 109 9.34 6.09 -0.87
CA TYR A 109 9.75 7.08 -1.84
C TYR A 109 10.36 6.43 -3.09
N GLU A 110 9.93 6.94 -4.24
CA GLU A 110 10.49 6.64 -5.55
C GLU A 110 10.80 7.95 -6.29
N PRO A 111 12.02 8.17 -6.81
CA PRO A 111 12.30 9.33 -7.65
C PRO A 111 11.66 9.19 -9.03
N GLU A 112 11.07 10.28 -9.57
CA GLU A 112 10.37 10.26 -10.87
C GLU A 112 11.25 9.77 -12.05
N ASP A 113 12.54 10.07 -11.99
CA ASP A 113 13.48 9.81 -13.10
C ASP A 113 14.13 8.41 -13.02
N THR A 114 13.89 7.63 -11.96
CA THR A 114 14.53 6.33 -11.76
C THR A 114 13.57 5.29 -11.22
N ALA A 115 13.55 4.11 -11.85
CA ALA A 115 12.75 2.99 -11.37
C ALA A 115 13.38 2.27 -10.17
N LYS A 116 13.55 3.01 -9.06
CA LYS A 116 14.12 2.52 -7.80
C LYS A 116 13.34 3.11 -6.63
N PHE A 117 12.93 2.25 -5.72
CA PHE A 117 12.27 2.61 -4.47
C PHE A 117 12.97 1.89 -3.31
N GLU A 118 13.15 2.58 -2.18
CA GLU A 118 13.73 2.04 -0.93
C GLU A 118 13.43 3.00 0.22
N TYR A 119 13.48 2.53 1.46
CA TYR A 119 13.19 3.34 2.64
C TYR A 119 14.31 4.31 3.03
N SER A 120 15.51 4.18 2.44
CA SER A 120 16.71 4.92 2.84
C SER A 120 16.49 6.45 2.93
N TRP A 121 15.75 7.03 1.98
CA TRP A 121 15.44 8.47 1.96
C TRP A 121 14.50 8.89 3.08
N GLN A 122 13.48 8.09 3.38
CA GLN A 122 12.51 8.40 4.44
C GLN A 122 13.08 8.11 5.83
N TRP A 123 13.85 7.03 5.99
CA TRP A 123 14.58 6.72 7.23
C TRP A 123 15.61 7.79 7.61
N ALA A 124 16.14 8.54 6.64
CA ALA A 124 17.01 9.69 6.91
C ALA A 124 16.33 10.81 7.71
N TYR A 125 15.00 10.80 7.85
CA TYR A 125 14.25 11.75 8.67
C TYR A 125 14.09 11.32 10.13
N ARG A 126 14.55 10.11 10.51
CA ARG A 126 14.30 9.53 11.84
C ARG A 126 14.66 10.47 13.00
N GLU A 127 15.89 11.01 13.01
CA GLU A 127 16.36 11.93 14.05
C GLU A 127 15.57 13.26 14.04
N LYS A 128 15.33 13.84 12.85
CA LYS A 128 14.61 15.11 12.72
C LYS A 128 13.16 15.03 13.22
N PHE A 129 12.47 13.92 12.92
CA PHE A 129 11.11 13.67 13.39
C PHE A 129 11.07 13.40 14.89
N GLU A 130 12.07 12.69 15.43
CA GLU A 130 12.21 12.46 16.87
C GLU A 130 12.42 13.78 17.64
N GLU A 131 13.33 14.64 17.18
CA GLU A 131 13.59 15.96 17.76
C GLU A 131 12.37 16.90 17.68
N ALA A 132 11.61 16.81 16.59
CA ALA A 132 10.38 17.57 16.41
C ALA A 132 9.22 17.05 17.28
N GLY A 133 9.35 15.85 17.86
CA GLY A 133 8.32 15.22 18.69
C GLY A 133 7.15 14.67 17.89
N ILE A 134 7.34 14.36 16.61
CA ILE A 134 6.31 13.86 15.70
C ILE A 134 6.64 12.48 15.17
N THR A 135 5.61 11.79 14.67
CA THR A 135 5.68 10.41 14.16
C THR A 135 5.49 10.41 12.65
N ALA A 136 6.37 9.69 11.95
CA ALA A 136 6.15 9.21 10.60
C ALA A 136 5.91 7.70 10.64
N LEU A 137 4.74 7.26 10.19
CA LEU A 137 4.40 5.84 10.01
C LEU A 137 4.51 5.50 8.53
N LEU A 138 5.47 4.64 8.18
CA LEU A 138 5.74 4.28 6.80
C LEU A 138 5.02 2.99 6.39
N GLY A 139 4.57 2.94 5.14
CA GLY A 139 4.01 1.75 4.51
C GLY A 139 2.73 1.26 5.19
N SER A 140 1.79 2.15 5.51
CA SER A 140 0.52 1.78 6.17
C SER A 140 -0.56 1.30 5.19
N GLY A 141 -0.20 0.47 4.21
CA GLY A 141 -1.10 -0.19 3.26
C GLY A 141 -1.45 -1.63 3.68
N PHE A 142 -1.57 -2.54 2.70
CA PHE A 142 -1.66 -3.97 3.01
C PHE A 142 -0.27 -4.61 2.96
N ASP A 143 0.41 -4.45 1.84
CA ASP A 143 1.76 -4.89 1.51
C ASP A 143 2.43 -3.73 0.75
N PRO A 144 3.31 -2.93 1.39
CA PRO A 144 3.66 -2.96 2.81
C PRO A 144 2.49 -2.53 3.72
N GLY A 145 2.49 -3.01 4.97
CA GLY A 145 1.50 -2.62 5.99
C GLY A 145 0.99 -3.77 6.84
N VAL A 146 -0.20 -4.26 6.53
CA VAL A 146 -0.78 -5.45 7.16
C VAL A 146 0.18 -6.65 7.15
N THR A 147 1.00 -6.84 6.12
CA THR A 147 2.04 -7.90 6.08
C THR A 147 3.12 -7.69 7.15
N GLY A 148 3.51 -6.44 7.42
CA GLY A 148 4.37 -6.07 8.55
C GLY A 148 3.68 -6.29 9.91
N VAL A 149 2.40 -5.91 10.04
CA VAL A 149 1.59 -6.16 11.25
C VAL A 149 1.45 -7.67 11.52
N PHE A 150 1.20 -8.47 10.48
CA PHE A 150 1.14 -9.93 10.56
C PHE A 150 2.47 -10.51 11.03
N SER A 151 3.59 -9.97 10.54
CA SER A 151 4.93 -10.39 10.96
C SER A 151 5.19 -10.09 12.43
N ALA A 152 4.86 -8.88 12.90
CA ALA A 152 4.95 -8.51 14.30
C ALA A 152 4.02 -9.36 15.19
N TYR A 153 2.79 -9.63 14.73
CA TYR A 153 1.81 -10.45 15.45
C TYR A 153 2.28 -11.90 15.57
N ALA A 154 2.75 -12.50 14.47
CA ALA A 154 3.29 -13.85 14.47
C ALA A 154 4.50 -13.95 15.41
N LEU A 155 5.42 -12.98 15.38
CA LEU A 155 6.58 -12.98 16.27
C LEU A 155 6.16 -12.86 17.74
N LYS A 156 5.19 -11.99 18.05
CA LYS A 156 4.73 -11.74 19.42
C LYS A 156 4.02 -12.94 20.04
N HIS A 157 3.18 -13.64 19.28
CA HIS A 157 2.26 -14.64 19.83
C HIS A 157 2.60 -16.08 19.43
N GLU A 158 3.12 -16.29 18.22
CA GLU A 158 3.25 -17.63 17.63
C GLU A 158 4.67 -18.19 17.70
N PHE A 159 5.70 -17.34 17.73
CA PHE A 159 7.10 -17.75 17.63
C PHE A 159 7.94 -17.23 18.80
N ASP A 160 9.11 -17.84 19.02
CA ASP A 160 10.22 -17.23 19.76
C ASP A 160 11.25 -16.63 18.77
N GLU A 161 11.30 -17.19 17.55
CA GLU A 161 12.17 -16.76 16.46
C GLU A 161 11.48 -17.08 15.12
N ILE A 162 11.45 -16.12 14.20
CA ILE A 162 11.01 -16.33 12.80
C ILE A 162 12.25 -16.39 11.93
N ASN A 163 12.36 -17.43 11.09
CA ASN A 163 13.50 -17.63 10.20
C ASN A 163 13.16 -17.45 8.72
N TYR A 164 11.92 -17.71 8.32
CA TYR A 164 11.47 -17.60 6.94
C TYR A 164 10.12 -16.91 6.86
N ILE A 165 10.00 -15.97 5.93
CA ILE A 165 8.74 -15.29 5.59
C ILE A 165 8.52 -15.42 4.08
N ASP A 166 7.38 -15.96 3.69
CA ASP A 166 6.87 -15.89 2.32
C ASP A 166 5.59 -15.07 2.31
N ILE A 167 5.63 -13.91 1.68
CA ILE A 167 4.47 -13.03 1.50
C ILE A 167 3.82 -13.40 0.18
N LEU A 168 2.51 -13.66 0.21
CA LEU A 168 1.74 -14.09 -0.95
C LEU A 168 0.60 -13.10 -1.20
N ASP A 169 0.65 -12.40 -2.33
CA ASP A 169 -0.45 -11.57 -2.85
C ASP A 169 -1.15 -12.28 -4.02
N CYS A 170 -2.40 -12.66 -3.78
CA CYS A 170 -3.30 -13.17 -4.80
C CYS A 170 -4.44 -12.20 -5.10
N ASN A 171 -4.57 -11.82 -6.37
CA ASN A 171 -5.78 -11.21 -6.91
C ASN A 171 -6.49 -12.17 -7.87
N GLY A 172 -7.56 -12.80 -7.40
CA GLY A 172 -8.47 -13.63 -8.19
C GLY A 172 -9.60 -12.86 -8.86
N GLY A 173 -9.53 -11.53 -8.95
CA GLY A 173 -10.53 -10.68 -9.57
C GLY A 173 -10.53 -10.74 -11.09
N ASP A 174 -11.73 -10.74 -11.69
CA ASP A 174 -11.94 -10.59 -13.14
C ASP A 174 -12.80 -9.36 -13.43
N HIS A 175 -12.21 -8.38 -14.12
CA HIS A 175 -12.85 -7.14 -14.55
C HIS A 175 -13.59 -7.24 -15.90
N GLY A 176 -13.45 -8.36 -16.60
CA GLY A 176 -14.07 -8.63 -17.91
C GLY A 176 -13.44 -7.89 -19.10
N TYR A 177 -12.42 -7.05 -18.88
CA TYR A 177 -11.56 -6.53 -19.96
C TYR A 177 -10.47 -7.55 -20.35
N PRO A 178 -9.96 -7.52 -21.59
CA PRO A 178 -8.81 -8.34 -22.00
C PRO A 178 -7.53 -8.03 -21.22
N PHE A 179 -7.29 -6.75 -20.92
CA PHE A 179 -6.17 -6.25 -20.13
C PHE A 179 -6.54 -4.92 -19.49
N ALA A 180 -6.35 -4.80 -18.18
CA ALA A 180 -6.41 -3.56 -17.43
C ALA A 180 -5.47 -3.67 -16.22
N THR A 181 -5.15 -2.52 -15.61
CA THR A 181 -4.33 -2.46 -14.39
C THR A 181 -5.21 -1.95 -13.24
N ASN A 182 -5.01 -2.47 -12.03
CA ASN A 182 -5.87 -2.14 -10.87
C ASN A 182 -5.47 -0.84 -10.16
N PHE A 183 -4.28 -0.33 -10.45
CA PHE A 183 -3.73 0.93 -9.96
C PHE A 183 -3.05 1.70 -11.11
N ASN A 184 -2.17 2.66 -10.82
CA ASN A 184 -1.53 3.46 -11.86
C ASN A 184 -0.79 2.53 -12.86
N PRO A 185 -1.17 2.53 -14.16
CA PRO A 185 -0.56 1.62 -15.14
C PRO A 185 0.95 1.77 -15.25
N GLU A 186 1.45 2.99 -15.04
CA GLU A 186 2.88 3.30 -15.07
C GLU A 186 3.66 2.56 -13.99
N ILE A 187 3.14 2.58 -12.76
CA ILE A 187 3.74 1.91 -11.60
C ILE A 187 3.63 0.39 -11.82
N ASN A 188 2.42 -0.10 -12.11
CA ASN A 188 2.18 -1.53 -12.27
C ASN A 188 3.05 -2.16 -13.35
N ILE A 189 3.16 -1.54 -14.52
CA ILE A 189 3.95 -2.05 -15.65
C ILE A 189 5.45 -2.03 -15.32
N ARG A 190 5.91 -1.03 -14.56
CA ARG A 190 7.32 -0.95 -14.14
C ARG A 190 7.67 -2.04 -13.13
N GLU A 191 6.82 -2.30 -12.15
CA GLU A 191 7.04 -3.37 -11.16
C GLU A 191 7.16 -4.74 -11.81
N VAL A 192 6.25 -5.07 -12.74
CA VAL A 192 6.25 -6.38 -13.43
C VAL A 192 7.37 -6.56 -14.44
N SER A 193 7.95 -5.46 -14.94
CA SER A 193 9.10 -5.49 -15.86
C SER A 193 10.44 -5.36 -15.13
N ALA A 194 10.43 -4.99 -13.85
CA ALA A 194 11.63 -4.92 -13.04
C ALA A 194 12.18 -6.32 -12.70
N LYS A 195 13.45 -6.36 -12.34
CA LYS A 195 14.07 -7.58 -11.83
C LYS A 195 13.40 -8.00 -10.51
N GLY A 196 13.19 -9.29 -10.34
CA GLY A 196 12.78 -9.83 -9.05
C GLY A 196 13.95 -9.74 -8.07
N SER A 197 13.66 -9.59 -6.79
CA SER A 197 14.68 -9.80 -5.76
C SER A 197 14.06 -10.21 -4.43
N TYR A 198 14.84 -10.87 -3.61
CA TYR A 198 14.47 -11.31 -2.28
C TYR A 198 15.68 -11.21 -1.35
N TRP A 199 15.45 -11.34 -0.05
CA TRP A 199 16.53 -11.28 0.94
C TRP A 199 16.83 -12.68 1.48
N GLU A 200 18.09 -13.09 1.51
CA GLU A 200 18.53 -14.36 2.09
C GLU A 200 19.90 -14.19 2.77
N ASP A 201 20.05 -14.75 3.98
CA ASP A 201 21.29 -14.80 4.76
C ASP A 201 22.11 -13.49 4.74
N GLY A 202 21.47 -12.36 5.02
CA GLY A 202 22.15 -11.07 5.16
C GLY A 202 22.35 -10.27 3.87
N HIS A 203 21.87 -10.74 2.72
CA HIS A 203 22.09 -10.07 1.44
C HIS A 203 20.88 -10.17 0.50
N TRP A 204 20.81 -9.23 -0.44
CA TRP A 204 19.84 -9.26 -1.53
C TRP A 204 20.27 -10.26 -2.61
N VAL A 205 19.30 -11.03 -3.11
CA VAL A 205 19.44 -11.93 -4.26
C VAL A 205 18.53 -11.42 -5.37
N GLU A 206 19.12 -11.08 -6.51
CA GLU A 206 18.41 -10.56 -7.68
C GLU A 206 18.16 -11.69 -8.69
N THR A 207 17.02 -11.64 -9.40
CA THR A 207 16.62 -12.60 -10.44
C THR A 207 16.25 -11.88 -11.72
N GLU A 208 16.17 -12.60 -12.85
CA GLU A 208 15.53 -12.03 -14.02
C GLU A 208 14.03 -11.79 -13.76
N PRO A 209 13.39 -10.84 -14.48
CA PRO A 209 11.95 -10.59 -14.35
C PRO A 209 11.15 -11.87 -14.56
N MET A 210 10.23 -12.17 -13.63
CA MET A 210 9.34 -13.34 -13.68
C MET A 210 10.06 -14.71 -13.75
N GLU A 211 11.34 -14.79 -13.35
CA GLU A 211 12.15 -16.02 -13.43
C GLU A 211 11.63 -17.14 -12.53
N ILE A 212 11.29 -16.82 -11.29
CA ILE A 212 10.89 -17.81 -10.27
C ILE A 212 9.36 -17.90 -10.22
N LYS A 213 8.82 -18.93 -10.87
CA LYS A 213 7.39 -19.29 -10.81
C LYS A 213 7.12 -20.32 -9.70
N ARG A 214 5.98 -20.18 -9.02
CA ARG A 214 5.36 -21.18 -8.13
C ARG A 214 3.86 -21.28 -8.39
N GLU A 215 3.24 -22.32 -7.87
CA GLU A 215 1.80 -22.53 -7.89
C GLU A 215 1.32 -22.67 -6.44
N TYR A 216 0.20 -22.03 -6.10
CA TYR A 216 -0.36 -22.11 -4.76
C TYR A 216 -1.89 -22.13 -4.81
N ASN A 217 -2.50 -22.90 -3.92
CA ASN A 217 -3.94 -23.01 -3.81
C ASN A 217 -4.46 -22.07 -2.71
N PHE A 218 -4.85 -20.87 -3.10
CA PHE A 218 -5.31 -19.82 -2.19
C PHE A 218 -6.74 -20.09 -1.71
N GLU A 219 -6.96 -20.10 -0.39
CA GLU A 219 -8.31 -20.26 0.14
C GLU A 219 -9.23 -19.15 -0.39
N GLY A 220 -10.42 -19.53 -0.85
CA GLY A 220 -11.43 -18.61 -1.35
C GLY A 220 -11.20 -18.14 -2.80
N VAL A 221 -10.05 -18.43 -3.40
CA VAL A 221 -9.73 -18.08 -4.79
C VAL A 221 -9.47 -19.32 -5.65
N GLY A 222 -8.67 -20.26 -5.17
CA GLY A 222 -8.24 -21.46 -5.88
C GLY A 222 -6.77 -21.45 -6.30
N GLU A 223 -6.40 -22.39 -7.15
CA GLU A 223 -5.04 -22.56 -7.67
C GLU A 223 -4.65 -21.42 -8.62
N LYS A 224 -3.48 -20.82 -8.37
CA LYS A 224 -2.93 -19.71 -9.15
C LYS A 224 -1.43 -19.85 -9.35
N ASP A 225 -1.00 -19.41 -10.53
CA ASP A 225 0.40 -19.12 -10.83
C ASP A 225 0.81 -17.84 -10.10
N MET A 226 1.95 -17.90 -9.42
CA MET A 226 2.55 -16.76 -8.75
C MET A 226 4.05 -16.67 -9.05
N TYR A 227 4.55 -15.44 -9.06
CA TYR A 227 5.91 -15.12 -9.47
C TYR A 227 6.59 -14.31 -8.38
N LEU A 228 7.86 -14.62 -8.13
CA LEU A 228 8.67 -13.85 -7.19
C LEU A 228 8.93 -12.46 -7.76
N LEU A 229 8.63 -11.44 -6.98
CA LEU A 229 8.93 -10.03 -7.28
C LEU A 229 9.71 -9.40 -6.13
N HIS A 230 10.36 -8.28 -6.43
CA HIS A 230 10.82 -7.36 -5.38
C HIS A 230 9.61 -6.68 -4.73
N HIS A 231 9.68 -6.40 -3.42
CA HIS A 231 8.65 -5.68 -2.69
C HIS A 231 9.24 -4.90 -1.51
N GLU A 232 8.59 -3.79 -1.15
CA GLU A 232 9.11 -2.79 -0.20
C GLU A 232 9.39 -3.36 1.20
N GLU A 233 8.44 -4.07 1.82
CA GLU A 233 8.56 -4.52 3.21
C GLU A 233 9.65 -5.57 3.42
N ILE A 234 10.19 -6.17 2.35
CA ILE A 234 11.35 -7.06 2.46
C ILE A 234 12.51 -6.30 3.12
N GLU A 235 12.72 -5.03 2.78
CA GLU A 235 13.79 -4.19 3.32
C GLU A 235 13.59 -3.95 4.83
N SER A 236 12.39 -3.53 5.23
CA SER A 236 12.11 -3.20 6.63
C SER A 236 12.03 -4.46 7.51
N LEU A 237 11.42 -5.55 7.03
CA LEU A 237 11.36 -6.81 7.75
C LEU A 237 12.73 -7.46 7.91
N ALA A 238 13.61 -7.36 6.91
CA ALA A 238 14.99 -7.86 7.04
C ALA A 238 15.78 -7.13 8.14
N LEU A 239 15.45 -5.85 8.38
CA LEU A 239 16.03 -5.07 9.47
C LEU A 239 15.37 -5.39 10.83
N ASN A 240 14.06 -5.54 10.85
CA ASN A 240 13.26 -5.51 12.08
C ASN A 240 12.93 -6.89 12.66
N ILE A 241 13.01 -7.98 11.88
CA ILE A 241 12.73 -9.35 12.34
C ILE A 241 14.02 -10.06 12.78
N PRO A 242 14.26 -10.25 14.10
CA PRO A 242 15.51 -10.83 14.58
C PRO A 242 15.66 -12.30 14.17
N GLY A 243 16.85 -12.67 13.69
CA GLY A 243 17.14 -14.06 13.31
C GLY A 243 16.55 -14.49 11.97
N ILE A 244 15.98 -13.56 11.21
CA ILE A 244 15.46 -13.84 9.87
C ILE A 244 16.58 -14.34 8.95
N LYS A 245 16.27 -15.38 8.18
CA LYS A 245 17.19 -16.01 7.21
C LYS A 245 16.75 -15.78 5.79
N ARG A 246 15.44 -15.73 5.52
CA ARG A 246 14.92 -15.43 4.19
C ARG A 246 13.57 -14.74 4.23
N ILE A 247 13.37 -13.79 3.32
CA ILE A 247 12.08 -13.16 3.06
C ILE A 247 11.87 -13.15 1.54
N ARG A 248 10.72 -13.65 1.08
CA ARG A 248 10.31 -13.63 -0.34
C ARG A 248 8.91 -13.02 -0.46
N PHE A 249 8.65 -12.39 -1.59
CA PHE A 249 7.33 -11.90 -1.98
C PHE A 249 6.91 -12.54 -3.30
N PHE A 250 5.69 -13.08 -3.36
CA PHE A 250 5.11 -13.67 -4.55
C PHE A 250 3.78 -13.01 -4.88
N MET A 251 3.59 -12.68 -6.16
CA MET A 251 2.35 -12.09 -6.65
C MET A 251 1.73 -12.95 -7.76
N THR A 252 0.41 -13.07 -7.79
CA THR A 252 -0.27 -13.83 -8.84
C THR A 252 -0.38 -13.06 -10.15
N PHE A 253 0.00 -13.71 -11.25
CA PHE A 253 -0.26 -13.21 -12.60
C PHE A 253 -0.89 -14.28 -13.48
N GLY A 254 -2.02 -13.95 -14.09
CA GLY A 254 -2.63 -14.82 -15.08
C GLY A 254 -1.82 -14.84 -16.37
N GLN A 255 -1.73 -16.00 -17.03
CA GLN A 255 -1.01 -16.15 -18.30
C GLN A 255 -1.48 -15.16 -19.38
N SER A 256 -2.78 -14.83 -19.41
CA SER A 256 -3.32 -13.80 -20.31
C SER A 256 -2.69 -12.43 -20.05
N TYR A 257 -2.59 -12.03 -18.78
CA TYR A 257 -2.01 -10.74 -18.39
C TYR A 257 -0.53 -10.65 -18.84
N LEU A 258 0.27 -11.67 -18.53
CA LEU A 258 1.69 -11.72 -18.92
C LEU A 258 1.88 -11.69 -20.43
N THR A 259 0.99 -12.35 -21.19
CA THR A 259 1.03 -12.34 -22.65
C THR A 259 0.75 -10.94 -23.21
N HIS A 260 -0.26 -10.23 -22.68
CA HIS A 260 -0.56 -8.85 -23.09
C HIS A 260 0.58 -7.89 -22.76
N LEU A 261 1.13 -7.99 -21.55
CA LEU A 261 2.26 -7.18 -21.12
C LEU A 261 3.47 -7.40 -22.04
N LYS A 262 3.81 -8.65 -22.36
CA LYS A 262 4.92 -8.96 -23.27
C LYS A 262 4.68 -8.40 -24.67
N CYS A 263 3.45 -8.45 -25.17
CA CYS A 263 3.09 -7.82 -26.44
C CYS A 263 3.29 -6.30 -26.41
N LEU A 264 2.84 -5.62 -25.35
CA LEU A 264 3.00 -4.17 -25.16
C LEU A 264 4.47 -3.76 -25.06
N GLU A 265 5.28 -4.53 -24.32
CA GLU A 265 6.72 -4.33 -24.20
C GLU A 265 7.41 -4.50 -25.56
N ASN A 266 7.11 -5.58 -26.29
CA ASN A 266 7.71 -5.86 -27.61
C ASN A 266 7.46 -4.76 -28.65
N VAL A 267 6.37 -4.00 -28.52
CA VAL A 267 6.06 -2.86 -29.40
C VAL A 267 6.48 -1.50 -28.83
N GLY A 268 7.15 -1.48 -27.67
CA GLY A 268 7.69 -0.26 -27.04
C GLY A 268 6.67 0.58 -26.27
N MET A 269 5.46 0.08 -26.02
CA MET A 269 4.40 0.85 -25.34
C MET A 269 4.63 1.02 -23.83
N THR A 270 5.59 0.28 -23.25
CA THR A 270 5.97 0.37 -21.84
C THR A 270 7.16 1.32 -21.59
N SER A 271 7.69 1.95 -22.65
CA SER A 271 8.85 2.86 -22.55
C SER A 271 8.52 4.17 -21.83
N ILE A 272 9.44 4.60 -20.97
CA ILE A 272 9.47 5.95 -20.36
C ILE A 272 10.26 6.96 -21.20
N GLU A 273 11.07 6.50 -22.15
CA GLU A 273 11.84 7.37 -23.04
C GLU A 273 10.91 8.13 -23.99
N PRO A 274 11.03 9.47 -24.08
CA PRO A 274 10.25 10.27 -25.01
C PRO A 274 10.54 9.93 -26.48
N ILE A 275 9.51 9.94 -27.32
CA ILE A 275 9.61 9.79 -28.77
C ILE A 275 8.92 10.95 -29.49
N MET A 276 9.35 11.25 -30.72
CA MET A 276 8.72 12.26 -31.56
C MET A 276 7.67 11.62 -32.50
N TYR A 277 6.41 12.03 -32.34
CA TYR A 277 5.30 11.64 -33.21
C TYR A 277 4.66 12.89 -33.83
N GLU A 278 4.76 13.04 -35.15
CA GLU A 278 4.20 14.19 -35.90
C GLU A 278 4.59 15.57 -35.33
N GLY A 279 5.84 15.70 -34.84
CA GLY A 279 6.33 16.96 -34.26
C GLY A 279 5.93 17.19 -32.79
N LYS A 280 5.31 16.21 -32.14
CA LYS A 280 5.01 16.23 -30.70
C LYS A 280 5.83 15.18 -29.97
N GLU A 281 6.38 15.55 -28.83
CA GLU A 281 7.02 14.62 -27.92
C GLU A 281 5.94 13.86 -27.14
N ILE A 282 6.06 12.53 -27.09
CA ILE A 282 5.13 11.63 -26.38
C ILE A 282 5.96 10.60 -25.63
N ILE A 283 5.60 10.31 -24.38
CA ILE A 283 6.11 9.15 -23.64
C ILE A 283 5.13 7.98 -23.86
N PRO A 284 5.55 6.85 -24.49
CA PRO A 284 4.66 5.74 -24.82
C PRO A 284 3.84 5.20 -23.64
N LEU A 285 4.47 5.05 -22.48
CA LEU A 285 3.78 4.56 -21.27
C LEU A 285 2.68 5.51 -20.78
N GLN A 286 2.91 6.83 -20.87
CA GLN A 286 1.89 7.83 -20.54
C GLN A 286 0.72 7.80 -21.53
N PHE A 287 1.00 7.56 -22.81
CA PHE A 287 -0.05 7.39 -23.81
C PHE A 287 -0.82 6.07 -23.59
N LEU A 288 -0.14 4.97 -23.27
CA LEU A 288 -0.78 3.70 -22.92
C LEU A 288 -1.75 3.87 -21.75
N LYS A 289 -1.33 4.56 -20.69
CA LYS A 289 -2.18 4.91 -19.55
C LYS A 289 -3.45 5.66 -19.96
N ALA A 290 -3.38 6.53 -20.97
CA ALA A 290 -4.55 7.30 -21.44
C ALA A 290 -5.56 6.45 -22.23
N VAL A 291 -5.14 5.31 -22.81
CA VAL A 291 -6.02 4.43 -23.61
C VAL A 291 -6.50 3.20 -22.84
N LEU A 292 -5.84 2.83 -21.75
CA LEU A 292 -6.31 1.77 -20.85
C LEU A 292 -7.57 2.19 -20.09
N PRO A 293 -8.42 1.23 -19.67
CA PRO A 293 -9.55 1.53 -18.80
C PRO A 293 -9.08 2.24 -17.52
N ASP A 294 -9.81 3.27 -17.10
CA ASP A 294 -9.55 3.96 -15.82
C ASP A 294 -9.70 2.93 -14.68
N PRO A 295 -8.69 2.72 -13.82
CA PRO A 295 -8.78 1.81 -12.68
C PRO A 295 -9.99 2.07 -11.78
N ALA A 296 -10.41 3.34 -11.62
CA ALA A 296 -11.60 3.69 -10.83
C ALA A 296 -12.91 3.18 -11.46
N SER A 297 -12.92 2.92 -12.77
CA SER A 297 -14.08 2.37 -13.49
C SER A 297 -14.21 0.84 -13.39
N LEU A 298 -13.18 0.16 -12.87
CA LEU A 298 -13.15 -1.31 -12.77
C LEU A 298 -14.02 -1.83 -11.60
N GLY A 299 -14.21 -1.02 -10.56
CA GLY A 299 -15.02 -1.34 -9.37
C GLY A 299 -16.35 -2.07 -9.66
N PRO A 300 -17.29 -1.48 -10.42
CA PRO A 300 -18.59 -2.10 -10.70
C PRO A 300 -18.53 -3.38 -11.55
N ARG A 301 -17.39 -3.69 -12.16
CA ARG A 301 -17.23 -4.79 -13.11
C ARG A 301 -16.54 -5.99 -12.49
N THR A 302 -15.62 -5.73 -11.57
CA THR A 302 -14.69 -6.74 -11.06
C THR A 302 -15.42 -7.71 -10.14
N LYS A 303 -15.25 -9.00 -10.41
CA LYS A 303 -15.83 -10.09 -9.61
C LYS A 303 -14.73 -11.02 -9.12
N GLY A 304 -14.95 -11.65 -7.97
CA GLY A 304 -13.98 -12.56 -7.37
C GLY A 304 -13.36 -11.98 -6.11
N LYS A 305 -12.26 -12.58 -5.66
CA LYS A 305 -11.66 -12.30 -4.36
C LYS A 305 -10.16 -12.09 -4.46
N THR A 306 -9.60 -11.35 -3.51
CA THR A 306 -8.18 -11.32 -3.21
C THR A 306 -7.88 -12.20 -2.00
N ASN A 307 -6.66 -12.70 -1.91
CA ASN A 307 -6.12 -13.37 -0.73
C ASN A 307 -4.67 -12.91 -0.54
N ILE A 308 -4.41 -12.16 0.53
CA ILE A 308 -3.08 -11.60 0.81
C ILE A 308 -2.66 -12.01 2.22
N GLY A 309 -1.45 -12.53 2.38
CA GLY A 309 -0.95 -12.95 3.69
C GLY A 309 0.50 -13.43 3.70
N CYS A 310 0.92 -13.95 4.85
CA CYS A 310 2.32 -14.28 5.11
C CYS A 310 2.44 -15.69 5.73
N ILE A 311 3.22 -16.55 5.09
CA ILE A 311 3.63 -17.85 5.64
C ILE A 311 4.93 -17.65 6.42
N PHE A 312 4.90 -18.00 7.69
CA PHE A 312 6.00 -17.92 8.62
C PHE A 312 6.53 -19.32 8.95
N GLN A 313 7.85 -19.44 9.00
CA GLN A 313 8.52 -20.64 9.52
C GLN A 313 9.60 -20.21 10.51
N GLY A 314 9.69 -20.92 11.63
CA GLY A 314 10.57 -20.55 12.73
C GLY A 314 10.50 -21.53 13.87
N LYS A 315 10.75 -21.06 15.09
CA LYS A 315 10.77 -21.90 16.29
C LYS A 315 9.83 -21.39 17.39
N LYS A 316 9.24 -22.34 18.11
CA LYS A 316 8.54 -22.11 19.38
C LYS A 316 8.91 -23.22 20.36
N ASP A 317 9.35 -22.87 21.57
CA ASP A 317 9.80 -23.82 22.59
C ASP A 317 10.87 -24.80 22.06
N GLY A 318 11.77 -24.30 21.21
CA GLY A 318 12.84 -25.07 20.57
C GLY A 318 12.39 -26.04 19.47
N LYS A 319 11.11 -26.06 19.09
CA LYS A 319 10.57 -26.90 18.01
C LYS A 319 10.25 -26.07 16.78
N ASP A 320 10.46 -26.67 15.61
CA ASP A 320 10.08 -26.05 14.34
C ASP A 320 8.56 -25.89 14.27
N LYS A 321 8.12 -24.74 13.76
CA LYS A 321 6.72 -24.37 13.62
C LYS A 321 6.49 -23.64 12.31
N THR A 322 5.32 -23.85 11.73
CA THR A 322 4.81 -23.11 10.58
C THR A 322 3.49 -22.45 10.93
N TYR A 323 3.22 -21.31 10.29
CA TYR A 323 2.04 -20.51 10.56
C TYR A 323 1.70 -19.67 9.34
N TYR A 324 0.44 -19.55 8.96
CA TYR A 324 0.01 -18.70 7.87
C TYR A 324 -1.13 -17.82 8.35
N LEU A 325 -0.99 -16.52 8.10
CA LEU A 325 -1.95 -15.48 8.48
C LEU A 325 -2.27 -14.64 7.25
N TYR A 326 -3.56 -14.50 6.93
CA TYR A 326 -4.02 -13.91 5.67
C TYR A 326 -5.39 -13.26 5.80
N ASN A 327 -5.71 -12.38 4.85
CA ASN A 327 -7.05 -11.83 4.64
C ASN A 327 -7.61 -12.33 3.31
N ILE A 328 -8.93 -12.56 3.25
CA ILE A 328 -9.65 -12.75 2.00
C ILE A 328 -10.62 -11.58 1.84
N CYS A 329 -10.54 -10.87 0.72
CA CYS A 329 -11.38 -9.71 0.44
C CYS A 329 -12.18 -9.92 -0.86
N ASP A 330 -13.45 -9.53 -0.86
CA ASP A 330 -14.36 -9.74 -2.01
C ASP A 330 -14.61 -8.44 -2.77
N HIS A 331 -14.38 -8.45 -4.09
CA HIS A 331 -14.51 -7.25 -4.93
C HIS A 331 -15.93 -6.69 -4.94
N GLU A 332 -16.96 -7.55 -4.95
CA GLU A 332 -18.35 -7.13 -5.04
C GLU A 332 -18.82 -6.52 -3.71
N GLU A 333 -18.41 -7.09 -2.57
CA GLU A 333 -18.71 -6.51 -1.26
C GLU A 333 -17.97 -5.18 -1.02
N CYS A 334 -16.70 -5.06 -1.44
CA CYS A 334 -15.98 -3.78 -1.40
C CYS A 334 -16.69 -2.69 -2.21
N TYR A 335 -17.12 -3.04 -3.43
CA TYR A 335 -17.80 -2.09 -4.29
C TYR A 335 -19.15 -1.66 -3.71
N LYS A 336 -19.89 -2.60 -3.13
CA LYS A 336 -21.16 -2.33 -2.47
C LYS A 336 -21.01 -1.41 -1.25
N GLU A 337 -19.92 -1.55 -0.49
CA GLU A 337 -19.71 -0.75 0.72
C GLU A 337 -19.22 0.68 0.42
N VAL A 338 -18.16 0.80 -0.37
CA VAL A 338 -17.46 2.09 -0.58
C VAL A 338 -17.31 2.49 -2.05
N GLY A 339 -17.81 1.67 -2.98
CA GLY A 339 -17.75 1.97 -4.41
C GLY A 339 -16.37 1.77 -5.02
N SER A 340 -15.54 0.89 -4.46
CA SER A 340 -14.19 0.61 -4.94
C SER A 340 -13.91 -0.90 -4.98
N GLN A 341 -12.92 -1.30 -5.80
CA GLN A 341 -12.47 -2.68 -5.92
C GLN A 341 -11.57 -3.09 -4.74
N ALA A 342 -11.35 -4.39 -4.55
CA ALA A 342 -10.71 -4.95 -3.36
C ALA A 342 -9.24 -4.54 -3.16
N VAL A 343 -8.44 -4.34 -4.21
CA VAL A 343 -7.05 -3.85 -4.13
C VAL A 343 -7.00 -2.45 -3.50
N ALA A 344 -7.85 -1.52 -3.93
CA ALA A 344 -7.91 -0.20 -3.30
C ALA A 344 -8.49 -0.29 -1.88
N TYR A 345 -9.38 -1.25 -1.64
CA TYR A 345 -9.96 -1.49 -0.33
C TYR A 345 -8.92 -1.99 0.67
N THR A 346 -8.14 -3.01 0.30
CA THR A 346 -7.09 -3.60 1.13
C THR A 346 -5.98 -2.62 1.46
N THR A 347 -5.68 -1.64 0.61
CA THR A 347 -4.73 -0.56 0.95
C THR A 347 -5.39 0.58 1.75
N GLY A 348 -6.61 1.00 1.38
CA GLY A 348 -7.25 2.18 1.97
C GLY A 348 -7.77 1.96 3.40
N VAL A 349 -8.18 0.74 3.75
CA VAL A 349 -8.60 0.42 5.13
C VAL A 349 -7.43 0.53 6.11
N PRO A 350 -6.28 -0.14 5.89
CA PRO A 350 -5.09 0.01 6.73
C PRO A 350 -4.57 1.45 6.80
N ALA A 351 -4.64 2.23 5.72
CA ALA A 351 -4.25 3.64 5.75
C ALA A 351 -5.07 4.45 6.77
N MET A 352 -6.39 4.23 6.80
CA MET A 352 -7.27 4.83 7.81
C MET A 352 -6.94 4.30 9.21
N ILE A 353 -6.67 2.99 9.35
CA ILE A 353 -6.32 2.40 10.65
C ILE A 353 -5.00 2.98 11.19
N GLY A 354 -3.97 3.12 10.36
CA GLY A 354 -2.69 3.74 10.74
C GLY A 354 -2.88 5.17 11.24
N ALA A 355 -3.67 5.98 10.52
CA ALA A 355 -4.06 7.32 10.97
C ALA A 355 -4.80 7.31 12.31
N MET A 356 -5.75 6.38 12.49
CA MET A 356 -6.43 6.19 13.76
C MET A 356 -5.45 5.81 14.88
N MET A 357 -4.45 4.95 14.63
CA MET A 357 -3.50 4.54 15.67
C MET A 357 -2.63 5.68 16.16
N VAL A 358 -2.13 6.51 15.25
CA VAL A 358 -1.33 7.70 15.60
C VAL A 358 -2.20 8.74 16.33
N MET A 359 -3.37 9.07 15.78
CA MET A 359 -4.27 10.09 16.36
C MET A 359 -4.85 9.71 17.73
N THR A 360 -5.06 8.41 17.98
CA THR A 360 -5.53 7.93 19.29
C THR A 360 -4.40 7.70 20.29
N GLY A 361 -3.15 7.95 19.90
CA GLY A 361 -1.97 7.81 20.76
C GLY A 361 -1.49 6.37 20.94
N LYS A 362 -2.14 5.38 20.32
CA LYS A 362 -1.75 3.96 20.43
C LYS A 362 -0.40 3.70 19.79
N TRP A 363 -0.11 4.33 18.65
CA TRP A 363 1.17 4.26 17.93
C TRP A 363 1.85 5.63 17.84
N ASN A 364 1.72 6.46 18.86
CA ASN A 364 2.42 7.75 18.90
C ASN A 364 3.82 7.57 19.50
N LYS A 365 4.82 7.39 18.62
CA LYS A 365 6.24 7.25 18.94
C LYS A 365 7.02 8.26 18.07
N PRO A 366 7.69 9.28 18.65
CA PRO A 366 8.47 10.21 17.86
C PRO A 366 9.53 9.51 16.99
N GLY A 367 9.78 10.06 15.81
CA GLY A 367 10.69 9.48 14.81
C GLY A 367 9.97 8.85 13.62
N VAL A 368 10.74 8.15 12.78
CA VAL A 368 10.28 7.44 11.58
C VAL A 368 10.32 5.94 11.84
N HIS A 369 9.18 5.27 11.65
CA HIS A 369 8.99 3.86 11.99
C HIS A 369 8.23 3.13 10.88
N ASN A 370 8.65 1.90 10.58
CA ASN A 370 7.83 0.97 9.82
C ASN A 370 6.78 0.33 10.76
N ILE A 371 5.72 -0.21 10.17
CA ILE A 371 4.54 -0.65 10.90
C ILE A 371 4.79 -1.80 11.88
N GLU A 372 5.73 -2.70 11.56
CA GLU A 372 6.10 -3.86 12.40
C GLU A 372 6.88 -3.47 13.67
N GLU A 373 7.31 -2.21 13.81
CA GLU A 373 7.98 -1.72 15.01
C GLU A 373 7.00 -1.40 16.15
N PHE A 374 5.69 -1.45 15.90
CA PHE A 374 4.64 -1.14 16.86
C PHE A 374 3.94 -2.40 17.39
N ASP A 375 3.21 -2.25 18.50
CA ASP A 375 2.35 -3.31 19.03
C ASP A 375 1.24 -3.66 18.02
N PRO A 376 1.19 -4.90 17.49
CA PRO A 376 0.27 -5.27 16.41
C PRO A 376 -1.18 -5.45 16.87
N ASP A 377 -1.41 -5.79 18.15
CA ASP A 377 -2.72 -6.18 18.68
C ASP A 377 -3.85 -5.16 18.38
N PRO A 378 -3.71 -3.86 18.68
CA PRO A 378 -4.77 -2.90 18.39
C PRO A 378 -5.06 -2.77 16.88
N PHE A 379 -4.08 -3.01 16.02
CA PHE A 379 -4.26 -2.99 14.57
C PHE A 379 -4.97 -4.24 14.07
N MET A 380 -4.63 -5.41 14.61
CA MET A 380 -5.32 -6.68 14.33
C MET A 380 -6.80 -6.63 14.73
N ASP A 381 -7.13 -6.01 15.87
CA ASP A 381 -8.51 -5.75 16.28
C ASP A 381 -9.22 -4.79 15.32
N ALA A 382 -8.53 -3.74 14.89
CA ALA A 382 -9.06 -2.75 13.97
C ALA A 382 -9.33 -3.34 12.58
N LEU A 383 -8.48 -4.24 12.08
CA LEU A 383 -8.70 -4.95 10.82
C LEU A 383 -10.02 -5.73 10.83
N ASN A 384 -10.28 -6.49 11.90
CA ASN A 384 -11.55 -7.20 12.09
C ASN A 384 -12.74 -6.24 12.14
N LYS A 385 -12.62 -5.11 12.85
CA LYS A 385 -13.69 -4.12 12.99
C LYS A 385 -14.01 -3.39 11.68
N TRP A 386 -13.00 -3.05 10.89
CA TRP A 386 -13.12 -2.11 9.78
C TRP A 386 -13.19 -2.76 8.40
N GLY A 387 -13.36 -4.08 8.33
CA GLY A 387 -13.75 -4.79 7.10
C GLY A 387 -12.66 -5.66 6.47
N LEU A 388 -11.54 -5.87 7.15
CA LEU A 388 -10.48 -6.79 6.73
C LEU A 388 -10.24 -7.88 7.77
N PRO A 389 -11.24 -8.73 8.07
CA PRO A 389 -11.04 -9.83 9.00
C PRO A 389 -9.96 -10.78 8.49
N TRP A 390 -9.05 -11.17 9.38
CA TRP A 390 -7.96 -12.07 9.06
C TRP A 390 -8.28 -13.50 9.50
N LYS A 391 -7.55 -14.46 8.93
CA LYS A 391 -7.64 -15.90 9.16
C LYS A 391 -6.26 -16.46 9.37
N GLU A 392 -6.19 -17.55 10.13
CA GLU A 392 -4.94 -18.20 10.47
C GLU A 392 -5.01 -19.72 10.26
N THR A 393 -3.85 -20.34 10.00
CA THR A 393 -3.66 -21.79 10.03
C THR A 393 -2.26 -22.13 10.55
N HIS A 394 -2.19 -23.15 11.41
CA HIS A 394 -0.92 -23.64 11.98
C HIS A 394 -0.33 -24.83 11.21
N THR A 395 -0.96 -25.23 10.10
CA THR A 395 -0.46 -26.28 9.20
C THR A 395 -0.65 -25.85 7.74
N PRO A 396 -0.08 -24.70 7.31
CA PRO A 396 -0.18 -24.27 5.93
C PRO A 396 0.57 -25.21 4.97
N LEU A 397 0.12 -25.24 3.72
CA LEU A 397 0.97 -25.68 2.63
C LEU A 397 2.10 -24.66 2.46
N LEU A 398 3.33 -25.13 2.29
CA LEU A 398 4.47 -24.27 1.96
C LEU A 398 4.52 -24.02 0.45
N VAL A 399 5.30 -23.01 0.07
CA VAL A 399 5.47 -22.60 -1.33
C VAL A 399 6.33 -23.58 -2.15
N ASP A 400 7.27 -24.25 -1.49
CA ASP A 400 8.27 -25.13 -2.11
C ASP A 400 7.94 -26.62 -1.99
#